data_AF-A0A6G7ZEM0-F1
#
_entry.id   AF-A0A6G7ZEM0-F1
#
_cell.length_a   1.000
_cell.length_b   1.000
_cell.length_c   1.000
_cell.angle_alpha   90.00
_cell.angle_beta   90.00
_cell.angle_gamma   90.00
#
_symmetry.space_group_name_H-M   'P 1'
#
loop_
_entity.id
_entity.type
_entity.pdbx_description
1 polymer ?
#
loop_
_entity_poly.entity_id
_entity_poly.type
_entity_poly.pdbx_seq_one_letter_code
_entity_poly.pdbx_strand_id
1 'polypeptide(L)' 'MIAWIAGIGVATVMAALAYLAATGDLHLHMVVATIGGVFFSVLLGCGLFAASFFSDKSGHDQSVSDATRRRD' A
#
# COMPACT_ATOMS: atom_id res chain seq x y z
N MET A 1 0.51 -11.85 1.06
CA MET A 1 -0.05 -10.52 0.73
C MET A 1 1.05 -9.50 0.43
N ILE A 2 1.95 -9.23 1.37
CA ILE A 2 2.98 -8.19 1.22
C ILE A 2 3.92 -8.41 0.02
N ALA A 3 4.32 -9.66 -0.26
CA ALA A 3 5.17 -10.00 -1.40
C ALA A 3 4.49 -9.68 -2.75
N TRP A 4 3.18 -9.90 -2.85
CA TRP A 4 2.40 -9.53 -4.04
C TRP A 4 2.31 -8.02 -4.21
N ILE A 5 2.04 -7.29 -3.12
CA ILE A 5 1.99 -5.82 -3.13
C ILE A 5 3.34 -5.23 -3.54
N ALA A 6 4.44 -5.76 -2.98
CA ALA A 6 5.79 -5.35 -3.35
C ALA A 6 6.10 -5.66 -4.82
N GLY A 7 5.72 -6.85 -5.33
CA GLY A 7 5.88 -7.21 -6.73
C GLY A 7 5.13 -6.26 -7.68
N ILE A 8 3.87 -5.92 -7.37
CA ILE A 8 3.09 -4.94 -8.13
C ILE A 8 3.73 -3.55 -8.05
N GLY A 9 4.24 -3.16 -6.88
CA GLY A 9 4.96 -1.90 -6.69
C GLY A 9 6.18 -1.80 -7.61
N VAL A 10 6.99 -2.87 -7.69
CA VAL A 10 8.13 -2.92 -8.62
C VAL A 10 7.66 -2.83 -10.06
N ALA A 11 6.62 -3.57 -10.45
CA ALA A 11 6.08 -3.51 -11.81
C ALA A 11 5.57 -2.11 -12.18
N THR A 12 4.96 -1.41 -11.22
CA THR A 12 4.44 -0.04 -11.42
C THR A 12 5.57 0.97 -11.56
N VAL A 13 6.66 0.83 -10.79
CA VAL A 13 7.88 1.62 -10.96
C VAL A 13 8.47 1.42 -12.36
N MET A 14 8.58 0.17 -12.81
CA MET A 14 9.08 -0.14 -14.15
C MET A 14 8.21 0.49 -15.23
N ALA A 15 6.89 0.41 -15.11
CA ALA A 15 5.96 1.03 -16.04
C ALA A 15 6.06 2.57 -16.04
N ALA A 16 6.19 3.19 -14.87
CA ALA A 16 6.34 4.63 -14.74
C ALA A 16 7.66 5.13 -15.37
N LEU A 17 8.78 4.45 -15.11
CA LEU A 17 10.06 4.78 -15.72
C LEU A 17 10.06 4.55 -17.24
N ALA A 18 9.42 3.48 -17.71
CA ALA A 18 9.27 3.23 -19.15
C ALA A 18 8.45 4.34 -19.83
N TYR A 19 7.35 4.78 -19.20
CA TYR A 19 6.55 5.90 -19.69
C TYR A 19 7.36 7.21 -19.74
N LEU A 20 8.15 7.48 -18.71
CA LEU A 20 8.94 8.70 -18.60
C LEU A 20 10.11 8.72 -19.61
N ALA A 21 10.77 7.57 -19.80
CA ALA A 21 11.81 7.40 -20.81
C ALA A 21 11.27 7.54 -22.24
N ALA A 22 9.99 7.23 -22.47
CA ALA A 22 9.35 7.40 -23.78
C ALA A 22 8.90 8.84 -24.05
N THR A 23 8.83 9.70 -23.03
CA THR A 23 8.28 11.07 -23.13
C THR A 23 9.34 12.18 -23.05
N GLY A 24 10.57 11.86 -22.62
CA GLY A 24 11.66 12.83 -22.60
C GLY A 24 12.95 12.31 -21.96
N ASP A 25 13.85 13.23 -21.64
CA ASP A 25 15.15 12.90 -21.05
C ASP A 25 15.04 12.47 -19.59
N LEU A 26 15.65 11.31 -19.29
CA LEU A 26 15.59 10.69 -17.99
C LEU A 26 16.80 11.11 -17.13
N HIS A 27 16.61 12.10 -16.27
CA HIS A 27 17.64 12.55 -15.33
C HIS A 27 17.71 11.67 -14.08
N LEU A 28 18.91 11.52 -13.50
CA LEU A 28 19.12 10.66 -12.34
C LEU A 28 18.23 11.00 -11.14
N HIS A 29 18.06 12.30 -10.83
CA HIS A 29 17.18 12.73 -9.73
C HIS A 29 15.72 12.36 -9.98
N MET A 30 15.27 12.42 -11.24
CA MET A 30 13.93 12.03 -11.65
C MET A 30 13.74 10.52 -11.45
N VAL A 31 14.71 9.69 -11.86
CA VAL A 31 14.67 8.23 -11.65
C VAL A 31 14.54 7.89 -10.16
N VAL A 32 15.39 8.47 -9.31
CA VAL A 32 15.37 8.20 -7.87
C VAL A 32 14.05 8.65 -7.24
N ALA A 33 13.56 9.84 -7.62
CA ALA A 33 12.28 10.36 -7.15
C ALA A 33 11.11 9.48 -7.60
N THR A 34 11.09 9.00 -8.85
CA THR A 34 10.05 8.11 -9.37
C THR A 34 10.08 6.76 -8.66
N ILE A 35 11.25 6.15 -8.47
CA ILE A 35 11.36 4.88 -7.74
C ILE A 35 10.81 5.03 -6.33
N GLY A 36 11.31 6.01 -5.56
CA GLY A 36 10.85 6.23 -4.20
C GLY A 36 9.36 6.59 -4.15
N GLY A 37 8.96 7.62 -4.89
CA GLY A 37 7.60 8.14 -4.87
C GLY A 37 6.55 7.11 -5.28
N VAL A 38 6.76 6.41 -6.39
CA VAL A 38 5.80 5.42 -6.90
C VAL A 38 5.77 4.18 -6.01
N PHE A 39 6.92 3.63 -5.65
CA PHE A 39 6.98 2.40 -4.87
C PHE A 39 6.35 2.57 -3.48
N PHE A 40 6.73 3.62 -2.75
CA PHE A 40 6.19 3.87 -1.42
C PHE A 40 4.70 4.21 -1.47
N SER A 41 4.22 4.92 -2.48
CA SER A 41 2.79 5.21 -2.63
C SER A 41 1.97 3.93 -2.80
N VAL A 42 2.44 2.97 -3.61
CA VAL A 42 1.77 1.67 -3.80
C VAL A 42 1.80 0.87 -2.49
N LEU A 43 2.95 0.77 -1.84
CA LEU A 43 3.07 0.04 -0.56
C LEU A 43 2.16 0.63 0.51
N LEU A 44 2.12 1.96 0.64
CA LEU A 44 1.29 2.64 1.62
C LEU A 44 -0.20 2.45 1.29
N GLY A 45 -0.63 2.75 0.07
CA GLY A 45 -2.04 2.63 -0.32
C GLY A 45 -2.58 1.21 -0.15
N CYS A 46 -1.88 0.21 -0.70
CA CYS A 46 -2.27 -1.19 -0.56
C CYS A 46 -2.10 -1.71 0.87
N GLY A 47 -1.05 -1.29 1.57
CA GLY A 47 -0.78 -1.70 2.95
C GLY A 47 -1.83 -1.18 3.93
N LEU A 48 -2.22 0.09 3.80
CA LEU A 48 -3.30 0.71 4.57
C LEU A 48 -4.65 -0.01 4.33
N PHE A 49 -4.95 -0.34 3.07
CA PHE A 49 -6.17 -1.09 2.75
C PHE A 49 -6.15 -2.52 3.31
N ALA A 50 -5.00 -3.19 3.25
CA ALA A 50 -4.84 -4.50 3.89
C ALA A 50 -5.04 -4.39 5.41
N ALA A 51 -4.48 -3.36 6.05
CA ALA A 51 -4.63 -3.12 7.47
C ALA A 51 -6.09 -2.87 7.88
N SER A 52 -6.87 -2.13 7.09
CA SER A 52 -8.30 -1.92 7.40
C SER A 52 -9.10 -3.23 7.40
N PHE A 53 -8.82 -4.14 6.47
CA PHE A 53 -9.49 -5.46 6.47
C PHE A 53 -9.09 -6.35 7.64
N PHE A 54 -7.83 -6.27 8.08
CA PHE A 54 -7.39 -6.98 9.28
C PHE A 54 -7.99 -6.38 10.54
N SER A 55 -8.13 -5.05 10.60
CA SER A 55 -8.78 -4.35 11.71
C SER A 55 -10.24 -4.78 11.87
N ASP A 56 -11.01 -4.79 10.78
CA ASP A 56 -12.42 -5.19 10.74
C ASP A 56 -12.65 -6.63 11.21
N LYS A 57 -11.73 -7.55 10.87
CA LYS A 57 -11.79 -8.96 11.29
C LYS A 57 -11.19 -9.24 12.67
N SER A 58 -10.62 -8.25 13.35
CA SER A 58 -9.90 -8.47 14.62
C SER A 58 -10.81 -8.79 15.82
N GLY A 59 -12.13 -8.67 15.67
CA GLY A 59 -13.10 -9.01 16.72
C GLY A 59 -13.11 -8.03 17.90
N HIS A 60 -12.40 -6.90 17.79
CA HIS A 60 -12.38 -5.87 18.82
C HIS A 60 -13.80 -5.39 19.16
N ASP A 61 -14.64 -5.22 18.12
CA ASP A 61 -16.02 -4.77 18.25
C ASP A 61 -16.92 -5.82 18.93
N GLN A 62 -16.65 -7.12 18.72
CA GLN A 62 -17.32 -8.19 19.48
C GLN A 62 -16.94 -8.15 20.95
N SER A 63 -15.67 -7.91 21.28
CA SER A 63 -15.20 -7.84 22.68
C SER A 63 -15.84 -6.68 23.45
N VAL A 64 -16.09 -5.53 22.81
CA VAL A 64 -16.80 -4.38 23.41
C VAL A 64 -18.30 -4.69 23.60
N SER A 65 -18.92 -5.37 22.64
CA SER A 65 -20.34 -5.74 22.75
C SER A 65 -20.61 -6.73 23.90
N ASP A 66 -19.71 -7.70 24.12
CA ASP A 66 -19.83 -8.69 25.19
C ASP A 66 -19.50 -8.11 26.57
N ALA A 67 -18.56 -7.16 26.64
CA ALA A 67 -18.25 -6.42 27.88
C ALA A 67 -19.45 -5.61 28.40
N THR A 68 -20.31 -5.15 27.50
CA THR A 68 -21.51 -4.37 27.85
C THR A 68 -22.74 -5.26 28.09
N ARG A 69 -22.71 -6.53 27.69
CA ARG A 69 -23.84 -7.47 27.81
C ARG A 69 -23.99 -8.11 29.19
N ARG A 70 -23.08 -7.82 30.14
CA ARG A 70 -23.11 -8.41 31.50
C ARG A 70 -23.59 -7.41 32.55
N ARG A 71 -24.89 -7.12 32.55
CA ARG A 71 -25.69 -6.75 33.72
C ARG A 71 -27.16 -6.72 33.31
N ASP A 72 -27.84 -7.85 33.49
CA ASP A 72 -29.23 -8.00 33.93
C ASP A 72 -29.50 -9.50 34.17
#